data_AF-A0A975BVE8-F1
#
_entry.id   AF-A0A975BVE8-F1
#
_cell.length_a   1.000
_cell.length_b   1.000
_cell.length_c   1.000
_cell.angle_alpha   90.00
_cell.angle_beta   90.00
_cell.angle_gamma   90.00
#
_symmetry.space_group_name_H-M   'P 1'
#
loop_
_entity.id
_entity.type
_entity.pdbx_description
1 polymer ?
#
loop_
_entity_poly.entity_id
_entity_poly.type
_entity_poly.pdbx_seq_one_letter_code
_entity_poly.pdbx_strand_id
1 'polypeptide(L)'
;MKSFAQRGFTLLEFITTLIVASVLGSMMYSFFASSVIHSTIPLVTLKKTLALHTVMENIMADYVSPLKWRESVQWRKETDYSADAMIIPLTDNGRVYKCTNAGTSDSSEPIWPASGTVSDGTVTWTENGKGNELSILADKIGAADPNNMKEKTYGKYYVKENKFIKFINFSEVEISGGDSKDILRVTIKNDGGTLTALFTVAD
;
A
#
# COMPACT_ATOMS: atom_id res chain seq x y z
N MET A 1 68.36 -11.87 56.55
CA MET A 1 66.92 -11.66 56.29
C MET A 1 66.77 -10.39 55.46
N LYS A 2 66.22 -10.47 54.24
CA LYS A 2 65.97 -9.28 53.40
C LYS A 2 64.70 -8.57 53.91
N SER A 3 64.85 -7.33 54.37
CA SER A 3 63.73 -6.45 54.72
C SER A 3 63.01 -6.01 53.45
N PHE A 4 61.76 -6.42 53.28
CA PHE A 4 60.89 -5.90 52.23
C PHE A 4 60.47 -4.47 52.62
N ALA A 5 61.01 -3.47 51.92
CA ALA A 5 60.55 -2.10 52.06
C ALA A 5 59.08 -2.02 51.61
N GLN A 6 58.16 -1.76 52.53
CA GLN A 6 56.78 -1.40 52.20
C GLN A 6 56.80 -0.02 51.53
N ARG A 7 56.85 0.00 50.20
CA ARG A 7 56.58 1.21 49.41
C ARG A 7 55.07 1.45 49.42
N GLY A 8 54.61 2.33 50.32
CA GLY A 8 53.24 2.83 50.29
C GLY A 8 53.00 3.73 49.08
N PHE A 9 51.78 3.72 48.55
CA PHE A 9 51.34 4.60 47.47
C PHE A 9 51.49 6.07 47.87
N THR A 10 52.09 6.88 47.00
CA THR A 10 52.21 8.32 47.25
C THR A 10 50.89 9.02 46.92
N LEU A 11 50.54 10.08 47.66
CA LEU A 11 49.34 10.90 47.38
C LEU A 11 49.32 11.40 45.93
N LEU A 12 50.50 11.70 45.38
CA LEU A 12 50.66 12.16 44.01
C LEU A 12 50.26 11.10 42.98
N GLU A 13 50.62 9.83 43.19
CA GLU A 13 50.25 8.72 42.30
C GLU A 13 48.73 8.47 42.28
N PHE A 14 48.08 8.61 43.44
CA PHE A 14 46.63 8.50 43.52
C PHE A 14 45.92 9.63 42.74
N ILE A 15 46.42 10.86 42.85
CA ILE A 15 45.84 12.00 42.12
C ILE A 15 46.09 11.87 40.61
N THR A 16 47.29 11.48 40.19
CA THR A 16 47.62 11.35 38.76
C THR A 16 46.84 10.22 38.09
N THR A 17 46.67 9.08 38.75
CA THR A 17 45.86 7.96 38.23
C THR A 17 44.38 8.34 38.10
N LEU A 18 43.83 9.10 39.05
CA LEU A 18 42.44 9.58 38.98
C LEU A 18 42.21 10.57 37.83
N ILE A 19 43.17 11.48 37.60
CA ILE A 19 43.11 12.43 36.48
C ILE A 19 43.19 11.68 35.14
N VAL A 20 44.14 10.76 35.00
CA VAL A 20 44.28 9.96 33.78
C VAL A 20 43.03 9.11 33.53
N ALA A 21 42.47 8.47 34.57
CA ALA A 21 41.26 7.67 34.46
C ALA A 21 40.02 8.50 34.07
N SER A 22 39.88 9.71 34.61
CA SER A 22 38.75 10.61 34.29
C SER A 22 38.86 11.18 32.87
N VAL A 23 40.06 11.56 32.42
CA VAL A 23 40.30 11.98 31.04
C VAL A 23 40.01 10.83 30.08
N LEU A 24 40.56 9.64 30.33
CA LEU A 24 40.28 8.45 29.50
C LEU A 24 38.80 8.07 29.51
N GLY A 25 38.12 8.16 30.65
CA GLY A 25 36.68 7.90 30.76
C GLY A 25 35.81 8.87 29.93
N SER A 26 36.16 10.16 29.92
CA SER A 26 35.44 11.16 29.11
C SER A 26 35.66 10.98 27.60
N MET A 27 36.89 10.62 27.21
CA MET A 27 37.19 10.26 25.82
C MET A 27 36.48 8.97 25.41
N MET A 28 36.43 7.97 26.29
CA MET A 28 35.71 6.73 26.05
C MET A 28 34.21 6.97 25.84
N TYR A 29 33.59 7.81 26.67
CA TYR A 29 32.18 8.18 26.48
C TYR A 29 31.93 8.85 25.11
N SER A 30 32.79 9.79 24.73
CA SER A 30 32.64 10.55 23.48
C SER A 30 32.77 9.66 22.23
N PHE A 31 33.70 8.69 22.25
CA PHE A 31 33.96 7.80 21.11
C PHE A 31 33.09 6.53 21.12
N PHE A 32 32.93 5.84 22.25
CA PHE A 32 32.23 4.56 22.29
C PHE A 32 30.70 4.70 22.36
N ALA A 33 30.15 5.76 22.97
CA ALA A 33 28.71 5.94 23.00
C ALA A 33 28.13 6.12 21.59
N SER A 34 28.82 6.88 20.73
CA SER A 34 28.38 7.10 19.36
C SER A 34 28.53 5.83 18.50
N SER A 35 29.65 5.11 18.56
CA SER A 35 29.87 3.93 17.72
C SER A 35 28.90 2.77 18.00
N VAL A 36 28.50 2.55 19.26
CA VAL A 36 27.56 1.46 19.61
C VAL A 36 26.11 1.81 19.22
N ILE A 37 25.71 3.09 19.33
CA ILE A 37 24.34 3.53 19.02
C ILE A 37 24.08 3.53 17.51
N HIS A 38 25.07 3.90 16.70
CA HIS A 38 24.91 3.96 15.23
C HIS A 38 24.73 2.59 14.56
N SER A 39 25.08 1.47 15.20
CA SER A 39 24.85 0.13 14.65
C SER A 39 23.38 -0.29 14.63
N THR A 40 22.54 0.35 15.45
CA THR A 40 21.11 -0.01 15.55
C THR A 40 20.21 0.80 14.62
N ILE A 41 20.60 2.03 14.26
CA ILE A 41 19.91 2.89 13.28
C ILE A 41 19.67 2.19 11.93
N PRO A 42 20.68 1.57 11.27
CA PRO A 42 20.45 0.92 9.98
C PRO A 42 19.48 -0.26 10.09
N LEU A 43 19.47 -0.99 11.21
CA LEU A 43 18.54 -2.09 11.43
C LEU A 43 17.10 -1.60 11.62
N VAL A 44 16.91 -0.52 12.39
CA VAL A 44 15.58 0.08 12.59
C VAL A 44 15.05 0.64 11.28
N THR A 45 15.88 1.35 10.51
CA THR A 45 15.50 1.87 9.19
C THR A 45 15.18 0.74 8.23
N LEU A 46 16.00 -0.32 8.17
CA LEU A 46 15.74 -1.48 7.33
C LEU A 46 14.38 -2.12 7.65
N LYS A 47 14.06 -2.32 8.94
CA LYS A 47 12.74 -2.85 9.35
C LYS A 47 11.59 -1.98 8.86
N LYS A 48 11.72 -0.66 8.95
CA LYS A 48 10.70 0.29 8.47
C LYS A 48 10.54 0.23 6.94
N THR A 49 11.65 0.13 6.22
CA THR A 49 11.65 -0.04 4.76
C THR A 49 11.01 -1.37 4.36
N LEU A 50 11.38 -2.48 5.00
CA LEU A 50 10.78 -3.79 4.72
C LEU A 50 9.28 -3.80 4.97
N ALA A 51 8.81 -3.21 6.06
CA ALA A 51 7.37 -3.09 6.32
C ALA A 51 6.64 -2.34 5.19
N LEU A 52 7.23 -1.29 4.64
CA LEU A 52 6.68 -0.55 3.51
C LEU A 52 6.66 -1.41 2.22
N HIS A 53 7.72 -2.18 1.98
CA HIS A 53 7.78 -3.11 0.86
C HIS A 53 6.73 -4.22 0.98
N THR A 54 6.55 -4.82 2.16
CA THR A 54 5.50 -5.83 2.40
C THR A 54 4.10 -5.27 2.15
N VAL A 55 3.84 -4.02 2.54
CA VAL A 55 2.55 -3.36 2.21
C VAL A 55 2.37 -3.27 0.69
N MET A 56 3.40 -2.83 -0.04
CA MET A 56 3.33 -2.76 -1.50
C MET A 56 3.16 -4.15 -2.14
N GLU A 57 3.86 -5.17 -1.63
CA GLU A 57 3.71 -6.55 -2.09
C GLU A 57 2.28 -7.07 -1.87
N ASN A 58 1.65 -6.76 -0.73
CA ASN A 58 0.26 -7.13 -0.48
C ASN A 58 -0.72 -6.40 -1.41
N ILE A 59 -0.46 -5.12 -1.73
CA ILE A 59 -1.25 -4.35 -2.70
C ILE A 59 -1.07 -4.96 -4.11
N MET A 60 0.17 -5.28 -4.50
CA MET A 60 0.47 -5.93 -5.77
C MET A 60 -0.17 -7.32 -5.85
N ALA A 61 -0.18 -8.08 -4.76
CA ALA A 61 -0.85 -9.38 -4.71
C ALA A 61 -2.36 -9.25 -4.95
N ASP A 62 -3.01 -8.24 -4.37
CA ASP A 62 -4.44 -7.98 -4.61
C ASP A 62 -4.69 -7.57 -6.06
N TYR A 63 -3.83 -6.69 -6.62
CA TYR A 63 -3.87 -6.30 -8.03
C TYR A 63 -3.68 -7.49 -9.01
N VAL A 64 -2.76 -8.42 -8.72
CA VAL A 64 -2.52 -9.62 -9.54
C VAL A 64 -3.57 -10.71 -9.27
N SER A 65 -4.44 -10.54 -8.28
CA SER A 65 -5.55 -11.46 -7.96
C SER A 65 -6.94 -10.95 -8.36
N PRO A 66 -7.15 -10.35 -9.54
CA PRO A 66 -8.45 -9.77 -9.89
C PRO A 66 -9.57 -10.82 -9.99
N LEU A 67 -9.20 -12.10 -10.07
CA LEU A 67 -10.08 -13.22 -10.36
C LEU A 67 -11.05 -13.59 -9.22
N LYS A 68 -10.77 -13.24 -7.95
CA LYS A 68 -11.67 -13.61 -6.84
C LYS A 68 -13.00 -12.87 -6.85
N TRP A 69 -13.02 -11.62 -7.29
CA TRP A 69 -14.26 -10.85 -7.40
C TRP A 69 -15.01 -11.19 -8.68
N ARG A 70 -14.31 -11.28 -9.81
CA ARG A 70 -14.88 -11.55 -11.14
C ARG A 70 -15.75 -12.82 -11.16
N GLU A 71 -15.32 -13.88 -10.50
CA GLU A 71 -16.10 -15.13 -10.39
C GLU A 71 -17.39 -14.99 -9.55
N SER A 72 -17.38 -14.12 -8.55
CA SER A 72 -18.52 -13.95 -7.63
C SER A 72 -19.63 -13.05 -8.18
N VAL A 73 -19.28 -12.11 -9.07
CA VAL A 73 -20.22 -11.16 -9.67
C VAL A 73 -20.52 -11.45 -11.14
N GLN A 74 -20.08 -12.59 -11.67
CA GLN A 74 -20.43 -12.93 -13.05
C GLN A 74 -21.94 -13.12 -13.18
N TRP A 75 -22.51 -12.64 -14.30
CA TRP A 75 -23.91 -12.84 -14.66
C TRP A 75 -24.26 -14.33 -14.65
N ARG A 76 -25.45 -14.66 -14.17
CA ARG A 76 -26.00 -16.02 -14.12
C ARG A 76 -27.40 -16.01 -14.69
N LYS A 77 -27.73 -17.03 -15.48
CA LYS A 77 -29.07 -17.24 -16.03
C LYS A 77 -30.07 -17.57 -14.94
N GLU A 78 -31.33 -17.19 -15.15
CA GLU A 78 -32.47 -17.54 -14.29
C GLU A 78 -32.19 -17.31 -12.79
N THR A 79 -31.48 -16.22 -12.48
CA THR A 79 -31.01 -15.91 -11.13
C THR A 79 -31.69 -14.64 -10.64
N ASP A 80 -32.12 -14.67 -9.38
CA ASP A 80 -32.72 -13.50 -8.74
C ASP A 80 -31.65 -12.50 -8.34
N TYR A 81 -31.79 -11.27 -8.84
CA TYR A 81 -30.94 -10.15 -8.51
C TYR A 81 -31.73 -9.08 -7.75
N SER A 82 -31.16 -8.64 -6.63
CA SER A 82 -31.66 -7.50 -5.87
C SER A 82 -31.31 -6.18 -6.57
N ALA A 83 -32.05 -5.11 -6.27
CA ALA A 83 -31.67 -3.77 -6.71
C ALA A 83 -30.27 -3.42 -6.19
N ASP A 84 -29.52 -2.66 -6.99
CA ASP A 84 -28.11 -2.29 -6.79
C ASP A 84 -27.09 -3.45 -6.83
N ALA A 85 -27.50 -4.69 -7.12
CA ALA A 85 -26.56 -5.77 -7.39
C ALA A 85 -25.65 -5.41 -8.58
N MET A 86 -24.35 -5.74 -8.49
CA MET A 86 -23.39 -5.53 -9.57
C MET A 86 -23.04 -6.86 -10.24
N ILE A 87 -22.96 -6.84 -11.57
CA ILE A 87 -22.51 -7.98 -12.36
C ILE A 87 -21.47 -7.60 -13.40
N ILE A 88 -20.76 -8.62 -13.90
CA ILE A 88 -19.99 -8.59 -15.14
C ILE A 88 -20.53 -9.62 -16.13
N PRO A 89 -20.40 -9.39 -17.45
CA PRO A 89 -20.77 -10.37 -18.47
C PRO A 89 -20.02 -11.72 -18.35
N LEU A 90 -20.61 -12.81 -18.88
CA LEU A 90 -19.93 -14.10 -19.05
C LEU A 90 -18.72 -13.96 -19.96
N THR A 91 -18.90 -13.27 -21.10
CA THR A 91 -17.78 -12.83 -21.95
C THR A 91 -17.42 -11.41 -21.55
N ASP A 92 -16.38 -11.27 -20.74
CA ASP A 92 -15.99 -9.97 -20.20
C ASP A 92 -15.78 -8.94 -21.31
N ASN A 93 -16.53 -7.84 -21.21
CA ASN A 93 -16.44 -6.69 -22.10
C ASN A 93 -15.74 -5.49 -21.42
N GLY A 94 -15.14 -5.72 -20.25
CA GLY A 94 -14.45 -4.72 -19.45
C GLY A 94 -15.38 -3.77 -18.70
N ARG A 95 -16.69 -4.06 -18.63
CA ARG A 95 -17.71 -3.20 -18.00
C ARG A 95 -18.44 -3.92 -16.88
N VAL A 96 -18.90 -3.13 -15.92
CA VAL A 96 -19.80 -3.58 -14.86
C VAL A 96 -21.17 -3.01 -15.09
N TYR A 97 -22.17 -3.80 -14.72
CA TYR A 97 -23.56 -3.43 -14.84
C TYR A 97 -24.22 -3.49 -13.47
N LYS A 98 -25.03 -2.48 -13.16
CA LYS A 98 -25.76 -2.38 -11.90
C LYS A 98 -27.23 -2.67 -12.14
N CYS A 99 -27.81 -3.53 -11.33
CA CYS A 99 -29.25 -3.81 -11.32
C CYS A 99 -30.01 -2.56 -10.86
N THR A 100 -30.81 -1.98 -11.74
CA THR A 100 -31.70 -0.85 -11.40
C THR A 100 -33.12 -1.29 -11.11
N ASN A 101 -33.59 -2.36 -11.77
CA ASN A 101 -34.85 -3.00 -11.45
C ASN A 101 -34.58 -4.44 -11.01
N ALA A 102 -34.92 -4.77 -9.76
CA ALA A 102 -34.78 -6.12 -9.22
C ALA A 102 -35.69 -7.12 -9.93
N GLY A 103 -35.26 -8.37 -10.02
CA GLY A 103 -36.00 -9.44 -10.68
C GLY A 103 -35.14 -10.67 -10.94
N THR A 104 -35.65 -11.57 -11.77
CA THR A 104 -34.94 -12.75 -12.28
C THR A 104 -34.38 -12.46 -13.67
N SER A 105 -33.09 -12.76 -13.89
CA SER A 105 -32.42 -12.69 -15.20
C SER A 105 -32.99 -13.71 -16.19
N ASP A 106 -32.78 -13.48 -17.48
CA ASP A 106 -33.25 -14.38 -18.53
C ASP A 106 -32.46 -15.71 -18.56
N SER A 107 -32.95 -16.64 -19.36
CA SER A 107 -32.32 -17.92 -19.68
C SER A 107 -31.03 -17.77 -20.53
N SER A 108 -30.89 -16.64 -21.23
CA SER A 108 -29.73 -16.30 -22.05
C SER A 108 -29.21 -14.90 -21.73
N GLU A 109 -27.89 -14.74 -21.75
CA GLU A 109 -27.25 -13.48 -21.46
C GLU A 109 -27.66 -12.38 -22.46
N PRO A 110 -27.98 -11.16 -22.00
CA PRO A 110 -28.33 -10.05 -22.87
C PRO A 110 -27.11 -9.51 -23.63
N ILE A 111 -27.35 -8.82 -24.74
CA ILE A 111 -26.28 -8.07 -25.43
C ILE A 111 -25.99 -6.80 -24.62
N TRP A 112 -24.83 -6.79 -23.97
CA TRP A 112 -24.42 -5.73 -23.06
C TRP A 112 -24.09 -4.41 -23.77
N PRO A 113 -24.79 -3.30 -23.46
CA PRO A 113 -24.55 -2.02 -24.10
C PRO A 113 -23.31 -1.34 -23.51
N ALA A 114 -22.64 -0.51 -24.31
CA ALA A 114 -21.49 0.30 -23.86
C ALA A 114 -21.90 1.54 -23.05
N SER A 115 -23.20 1.88 -23.03
CA SER A 115 -23.80 2.94 -22.22
C SER A 115 -25.31 2.72 -22.11
N GLY A 116 -25.96 3.25 -21.07
CA GLY A 116 -27.41 3.16 -20.89
C GLY A 116 -27.87 1.88 -20.20
N THR A 117 -29.10 1.44 -20.49
CA THR A 117 -29.75 0.30 -19.80
C THR A 117 -30.06 -0.85 -20.74
N VAL A 118 -30.06 -2.08 -20.24
CA VAL A 118 -30.48 -3.30 -20.94
C VAL A 118 -31.46 -4.10 -20.09
N SER A 119 -32.50 -4.63 -20.73
CA SER A 119 -33.47 -5.53 -20.10
C SER A 119 -32.99 -6.96 -20.20
N ASP A 120 -33.14 -7.72 -19.12
CA ASP A 120 -32.69 -9.10 -18.98
C ASP A 120 -33.74 -9.87 -18.17
N GLY A 121 -34.67 -10.52 -18.87
CA GLY A 121 -35.87 -11.07 -18.24
C GLY A 121 -36.70 -9.99 -17.55
N THR A 122 -36.79 -10.07 -16.22
CA THR A 122 -37.47 -9.06 -15.38
C THR A 122 -36.51 -8.06 -14.72
N VAL A 123 -35.19 -8.29 -14.86
CA VAL A 123 -34.15 -7.38 -14.38
C VAL A 123 -33.89 -6.29 -15.41
N THR A 124 -33.57 -5.09 -14.94
CA THR A 124 -32.98 -4.04 -15.78
C THR A 124 -31.59 -3.72 -15.26
N TRP A 125 -30.61 -3.81 -16.14
CA TRP A 125 -29.22 -3.49 -15.87
C TRP A 125 -28.89 -2.11 -16.44
N THR A 126 -28.10 -1.34 -15.71
CA THR A 126 -27.55 -0.05 -16.17
C THR A 126 -26.04 -0.15 -16.22
N GLU A 127 -25.44 0.28 -17.32
CA GLU A 127 -23.98 0.38 -17.44
C GLU A 127 -23.45 1.29 -16.34
N ASN A 128 -22.49 0.78 -15.57
CA ASN A 128 -21.93 1.45 -14.40
C ASN A 128 -20.43 1.72 -14.60
N GLY A 129 -20.02 1.98 -15.85
CA GLY A 129 -18.65 2.20 -16.25
C GLY A 129 -17.83 0.94 -16.51
N LYS A 130 -16.53 1.15 -16.79
CA LYS A 130 -15.55 0.06 -16.86
C LYS A 130 -15.48 -0.63 -15.49
N GLY A 131 -15.57 -1.95 -15.49
CA GLY A 131 -15.34 -2.82 -14.32
C GLY A 131 -13.86 -2.86 -13.99
N ASN A 132 -13.29 -1.70 -13.69
CA ASN A 132 -11.86 -1.57 -13.67
C ASN A 132 -11.34 -2.00 -12.30
N GLU A 133 -10.60 -3.09 -12.30
CA GLU A 133 -9.89 -3.66 -11.15
C GLU A 133 -9.08 -2.60 -10.40
N LEU A 134 -8.57 -1.59 -11.13
CA LEU A 134 -7.84 -0.47 -10.56
C LEU A 134 -8.72 0.47 -9.72
N SER A 135 -10.02 0.63 -10.04
CA SER A 135 -10.95 1.43 -9.22
C SER A 135 -11.23 0.74 -7.89
N ILE A 136 -11.41 -0.58 -7.91
CA ILE A 136 -11.59 -1.38 -6.69
C ILE A 136 -10.31 -1.34 -5.84
N LEU A 137 -9.15 -1.50 -6.46
CA LEU A 137 -7.86 -1.40 -5.79
C LEU A 137 -7.67 -0.01 -5.15
N ALA A 138 -7.98 1.05 -5.89
CA ALA A 138 -7.90 2.42 -5.38
C ALA A 138 -8.79 2.62 -4.14
N ASP A 139 -10.03 2.11 -4.16
CA ASP A 139 -10.95 2.20 -3.03
C ASP A 139 -10.45 1.42 -1.81
N LYS A 140 -9.90 0.21 -2.01
CA LYS A 140 -9.33 -0.60 -0.93
C LYS A 140 -8.09 0.03 -0.30
N ILE A 141 -7.21 0.64 -1.11
CA ILE A 141 -6.03 1.39 -0.62
C ILE A 141 -6.51 2.61 0.18
N GLY A 142 -7.58 3.25 -0.28
CA GLY A 142 -8.23 4.40 0.34
C GLY A 142 -7.74 5.74 -0.20
N ALA A 143 -8.49 6.80 0.10
CA ALA A 143 -8.16 8.16 -0.31
C ALA A 143 -6.80 8.62 0.23
N ALA A 144 -6.14 9.49 -0.54
CA ALA A 144 -4.89 10.14 -0.13
C ALA A 144 -5.09 10.92 1.18
N ASP A 145 -4.37 10.49 2.20
CA ASP A 145 -4.36 11.09 3.52
C ASP A 145 -2.96 10.92 4.12
N PRO A 146 -2.09 11.94 3.97
CA PRO A 146 -0.71 11.86 4.42
C PRO A 146 -0.57 11.97 5.94
N ASN A 147 -1.64 12.31 6.66
CA ASN A 147 -1.62 12.57 8.10
C ASN A 147 -2.29 11.45 8.90
N ASN A 148 -3.14 10.64 8.27
CA ASN A 148 -3.82 9.53 8.90
C ASN A 148 -3.28 8.17 8.41
N MET A 149 -2.66 7.42 9.32
CA MET A 149 -2.13 6.11 9.03
C MET A 149 -3.28 5.12 8.80
N LYS A 150 -3.29 4.47 7.64
CA LYS A 150 -4.16 3.32 7.37
C LYS A 150 -3.57 2.11 8.11
N GLU A 151 -4.34 1.54 9.02
CA GLU A 151 -4.08 0.24 9.64
C GLU A 151 -5.19 -0.74 9.21
N LYS A 152 -5.26 -1.02 7.91
CA LYS A 152 -6.35 -1.81 7.33
C LYS A 152 -5.80 -3.05 6.61
N THR A 153 -6.38 -3.35 5.46
CA THR A 153 -6.24 -4.58 4.68
C THR A 153 -4.79 -4.97 4.33
N TYR A 154 -3.90 -3.99 4.09
CA TYR A 154 -2.55 -4.24 3.58
C TYR A 154 -1.43 -4.04 4.61
N GLY A 155 -1.76 -3.61 5.84
CA GLY A 155 -0.80 -3.29 6.90
C GLY A 155 -0.86 -1.82 7.33
N LYS A 156 0.25 -1.32 7.92
CA LYS A 156 0.38 0.04 8.45
C LYS A 156 1.11 0.95 7.47
N TYR A 157 0.42 1.94 6.90
CA TYR A 157 1.00 2.87 5.94
C TYR A 157 0.17 4.16 5.81
N TYR A 158 0.78 5.22 5.32
CA TYR A 158 0.09 6.45 4.93
C TYR A 158 -0.09 6.47 3.41
N VAL A 159 -1.23 6.96 2.93
CA VAL A 159 -1.47 7.15 1.49
C VAL A 159 -1.11 8.59 1.15
N LYS A 160 -0.01 8.81 0.44
CA LYS A 160 0.39 10.14 0.00
C LYS A 160 -0.36 10.53 -1.27
N GLU A 161 -0.50 9.60 -2.21
CA GLU A 161 -1.21 9.78 -3.47
C GLU A 161 -1.92 8.48 -3.84
N ASN A 162 -3.14 8.61 -4.36
CA ASN A 162 -3.88 7.51 -4.95
C ASN A 162 -4.82 8.12 -5.99
N LYS A 163 -4.37 8.18 -7.24
CA LYS A 163 -5.06 8.91 -8.31
C LYS A 163 -4.87 8.23 -9.66
N PHE A 164 -5.87 8.40 -10.51
CA PHE A 164 -5.81 7.95 -11.90
C PHE A 164 -5.10 8.97 -12.77
N ILE A 165 -4.24 8.50 -13.66
CA ILE A 165 -3.40 9.35 -14.50
C ILE A 165 -3.47 8.90 -15.96
N LYS A 166 -3.08 9.80 -16.86
CA LYS A 166 -2.81 9.53 -18.27
C LYS A 166 -1.50 10.19 -18.67
N PHE A 167 -0.85 9.67 -19.70
CA PHE A 167 0.32 10.29 -20.29
C PHE A 167 -0.07 11.00 -21.59
N ILE A 168 0.15 12.31 -21.64
CA ILE A 168 -0.02 13.11 -22.85
C ILE A 168 1.35 13.69 -23.20
N ASN A 169 1.84 13.44 -24.41
CA ASN A 169 3.16 13.89 -24.85
C ASN A 169 4.29 13.54 -23.85
N PHE A 170 4.26 12.32 -23.30
CA PHE A 170 5.19 11.84 -22.27
C PHE A 170 5.13 12.60 -20.92
N SER A 171 4.16 13.48 -20.73
CA SER A 171 3.90 14.16 -19.45
C SER A 171 2.78 13.46 -18.70
N GLU A 172 2.96 13.26 -17.40
CA GLU A 172 1.91 12.76 -16.51
C GLU A 172 0.85 13.85 -16.30
N VAL A 173 -0.42 13.49 -16.53
CA VAL A 173 -1.57 14.37 -16.33
C VAL A 173 -2.65 13.58 -15.58
N GLU A 174 -3.35 14.24 -14.66
CA GLU A 174 -4.50 13.64 -13.98
C GLU A 174 -5.68 13.50 -14.94
N ILE A 175 -6.46 12.42 -14.79
CA ILE A 175 -7.64 12.21 -15.63
C ILE A 175 -8.77 13.19 -15.28
N SER A 176 -9.60 13.53 -16.26
CA SER A 176 -10.82 14.34 -16.10
C SER A 176 -12.08 13.51 -16.34
N GLY A 177 -13.26 14.07 -16.02
CA GLY A 177 -14.54 13.41 -16.27
C GLY A 177 -14.72 13.08 -17.75
N GLY A 178 -14.65 11.79 -18.09
CA GLY A 178 -14.74 11.28 -19.47
C GLY A 178 -13.50 10.50 -19.93
N ASP A 179 -12.37 10.64 -19.25
CA ASP A 179 -11.15 9.88 -19.53
C ASP A 179 -11.21 8.46 -18.95
N SER A 180 -10.56 7.51 -19.63
CA SER A 180 -10.44 6.13 -19.15
C SER A 180 -9.51 6.01 -17.94
N LYS A 181 -9.90 5.19 -16.97
CA LYS A 181 -9.17 4.92 -15.71
C LYS A 181 -8.05 3.88 -15.86
N ASP A 182 -7.29 3.92 -16.95
CA ASP A 182 -6.45 2.77 -17.34
C ASP A 182 -5.13 2.68 -16.56
N ILE A 183 -4.69 3.76 -15.90
CA ILE A 183 -3.47 3.79 -15.08
C ILE A 183 -3.77 4.39 -13.71
N LEU A 184 -3.44 3.65 -12.66
CA LEU A 184 -3.52 4.08 -11.26
C LEU A 184 -2.11 4.34 -10.72
N ARG A 185 -1.88 5.55 -10.23
CA ARG A 185 -0.67 5.92 -9.51
C ARG A 185 -0.93 5.89 -8.02
N VAL A 186 -0.14 5.07 -7.32
CA VAL A 186 -0.22 4.92 -5.87
C VAL A 186 1.12 5.27 -5.24
N THR A 187 1.11 6.21 -4.30
CA THR A 187 2.28 6.56 -3.49
C THR A 187 1.94 6.33 -2.01
N ILE A 188 2.65 5.40 -1.38
CA ILE A 188 2.54 5.11 0.05
C ILE A 188 3.76 5.60 0.82
N LYS A 189 3.59 5.87 2.12
CA LYS A 189 4.65 6.36 3.01
C LYS A 189 4.62 5.62 4.34
N ASN A 190 5.79 5.48 4.95
CA ASN A 190 5.96 5.20 6.37
C ASN A 190 7.13 6.06 6.91
N ASP A 191 7.45 5.96 8.19
CA ASP A 191 8.61 6.59 8.83
C ASP A 191 9.95 6.19 8.22
N GLY A 192 9.98 5.11 7.43
CA GLY A 192 11.18 4.62 6.73
C GLY A 192 11.36 5.18 5.31
N GLY A 193 10.36 5.85 4.73
CA GLY A 193 10.44 6.37 3.37
C GLY A 193 9.11 6.38 2.61
N THR A 194 9.19 6.58 1.29
CA THR A 194 8.06 6.61 0.37
C THR A 194 8.28 5.62 -0.76
N LEU A 195 7.20 4.97 -1.22
CA LEU A 195 7.24 4.06 -2.34
C LEU A 195 6.09 4.38 -3.30
N THR A 196 6.40 4.46 -4.59
CA THR A 196 5.43 4.74 -5.66
C THR A 196 5.37 3.55 -6.61
N ALA A 197 4.16 3.15 -6.96
CA ALA A 197 3.89 2.13 -7.97
C ALA A 197 2.85 2.63 -8.97
N LEU A 198 2.97 2.14 -10.21
CA LEU A 198 1.98 2.32 -11.27
C LEU A 198 1.32 0.98 -11.54
N PHE A 199 0.00 0.97 -11.54
CA PHE A 199 -0.82 -0.17 -11.91
C PHE A 199 -1.56 0.16 -13.19
N THR A 200 -1.57 -0.76 -14.16
CA THR A 200 -2.27 -0.57 -15.43
C THR A 200 -3.34 -1.64 -15.59
N VAL A 201 -4.34 -1.42 -16.42
CA VAL A 201 -5.12 -2.56 -16.91
C VAL A 201 -4.22 -3.39 -17.84
N ALA A 202 -4.31 -4.72 -17.78
CA ALA A 202 -3.70 -5.58 -18.78
C ALA A 202 -4.56 -5.50 -20.04
N ASP A 203 -3.94 -5.19 -21.19
CA ASP A 203 -4.58 -5.27 -22.51
C ASP A 203 -4.92 -6.71 -22.89
#